data_AF-A0A1I1N5B4-F1
#
_entry.id   AF-A0A1I1N5B4-F1
#
_cell.length_a   1.000
_cell.length_b   1.000
_cell.length_c   1.000
_cell.angle_alpha   90.00
_cell.angle_beta   90.00
_cell.angle_gamma   90.00
#
_symmetry.space_group_name_H-M   'P 1'
#
loop_
_entity.id
_entity.type
_entity.pdbx_description
1 polymer ?
#
loop_
_entity_poly.entity_id
_entity_poly.type
_entity_poly.pdbx_seq_one_letter_code
_entity_poly.pdbx_strand_id
1 'polypeptide(L)' 'MAERDYCIDREPDGDLWLLELIEDGQVVWVFPCDSHDEALAGGTVWICEDADG' A
#
# COMPACT_ATOMS: atom_id res chain seq x y z
N MET A 1 -1.67 -6.98 17.95
CA MET A 1 -1.04 -6.03 17.02
C MET A 1 -0.91 -6.78 15.73
N ALA A 2 -1.79 -6.52 14.75
CA ALA A 2 -1.62 -7.11 13.44
C ALA A 2 -0.48 -6.32 12.77
N GLU A 3 0.60 -6.99 12.40
CA GLU A 3 1.66 -6.37 11.61
C GLU A 3 1.06 -6.12 10.21
N ARG A 4 0.85 -4.84 9.90
CA ARG A 4 0.39 -4.37 8.59
C ARG A 4 1.61 -3.89 7.82
N ASP A 5 1.84 -4.50 6.68
CA ASP A 5 2.89 -4.10 5.75
C ASP A 5 2.25 -3.70 4.41
N TYR A 6 2.98 -2.99 3.57
CA TYR A 6 2.49 -2.61 2.25
C TYR A 6 3.64 -2.64 1.25
N CYS A 7 3.33 -3.09 0.04
CA CYS A 7 4.26 -3.07 -1.07
C CYS A 7 3.75 -2.12 -2.15
N ILE A 8 4.66 -1.39 -2.77
CA ILE A 8 4.36 -0.60 -3.96
C ILE A 8 5.15 -1.24 -5.10
N ASP A 9 4.44 -1.83 -6.05
CA ASP A 9 5.02 -2.42 -7.25
C ASP A 9 4.56 -1.65 -8.49
N ARG A 10 5.34 -1.74 -9.57
CA ARG A 10 4.99 -1.09 -10.84
C ARG A 10 4.36 -2.13 -11.74
N GLU A 11 3.17 -1.82 -12.26
CA GLU A 11 2.47 -2.76 -13.13
C GLU A 11 3.34 -3.08 -14.37
N PRO A 12 3.59 -4.37 -14.69
CA PRO A 12 4.54 -4.75 -15.73
C PRO A 12 4.11 -4.33 -17.15
N ASP A 13 2.80 -4.14 -17.35
CA ASP A 13 2.18 -3.79 -18.63
C ASP A 13 1.64 -2.35 -18.68
N GLY A 14 1.89 -1.54 -17.63
CA GLY A 14 1.27 -0.22 -17.46
C GLY A 14 2.22 0.87 -16.92
N ASP A 15 1.75 2.12 -16.97
CA ASP A 15 2.36 3.26 -16.27
C ASP A 15 1.70 3.50 -14.89
N LEU A 16 1.03 2.47 -14.37
CA LEU A 16 0.33 2.51 -13.09
C LEU A 16 1.18 1.90 -11.98
N TRP A 17 0.93 2.38 -10.77
CA TRP A 17 1.53 1.90 -9.52
C TRP A 17 0.50 1.08 -8.76
N LEU A 18 0.88 -0.09 -8.28
CA LEU A 18 0.02 -0.98 -7.50
C LEU A 18 0.45 -0.90 -6.04
N LEU A 19 -0.46 -0.41 -5.19
CA LEU A 19 -0.30 -0.44 -3.73
C LEU A 19 -0.98 -1.69 -3.19
N GLU A 20 -0.19 -2.63 -2.69
CA GLU A 20 -0.65 -3.90 -2.12
C GLU A 20 -0.59 -3.84 -0.59
N LEU A 21 -1.72 -4.04 0.09
CA LEU A 21 -1.80 -4.17 1.54
C LEU A 21 -1.55 -5.62 1.94
N ILE A 22 -0.59 -5.83 2.81
CA ILE A 22 -0.24 -7.14 3.35
C ILE A 22 -0.62 -7.15 4.83
N GLU A 23 -1.64 -7.94 5.17
CA GLU A 23 -2.01 -8.22 6.56
C GLU A 23 -1.69 -9.69 6.88
N ASP A 24 -0.95 -9.94 7.96
CA ASP A 24 -0.56 -11.30 8.39
C ASP A 24 0.16 -12.11 7.28
N GLY A 25 0.91 -11.40 6.42
CA GLY A 25 1.63 -11.99 5.28
C GLY A 25 0.75 -12.34 4.07
N GLN A 26 -0.52 -11.92 4.05
CA GLN A 26 -1.43 -12.10 2.92
C GLN A 26 -1.84 -10.76 2.32
N VAL A 27 -1.86 -10.69 0.98
CA VAL A 27 -2.40 -9.51 0.28
C VAL A 27 -3.91 -9.47 0.47
N VAL A 28 -4.39 -8.49 1.21
CA VAL A 28 -5.82 -8.29 1.50
C VAL A 28 -6.45 -7.20 0.64
N TRP A 29 -5.62 -6.32 0.07
CA TRP A 29 -6.07 -5.18 -0.71
C TRP A 29 -5.06 -4.82 -1.79
N VAL A 30 -5.55 -4.41 -2.96
CA VAL A 30 -4.72 -3.85 -4.04
C VAL A 30 -5.38 -2.59 -4.55
N PHE A 31 -4.63 -1.50 -4.64
CA PHE A 31 -5.11 -0.22 -5.13
C PHE A 31 -4.23 0.28 -6.29
N PRO A 32 -4.78 0.43 -7.50
CA PRO A 32 -4.06 1.00 -8.63
C PRO A 32 -4.07 2.54 -8.55
N CYS A 33 -2.88 3.14 -8.55
CA CYS A 33 -2.66 4.58 -8.65
C CYS A 33 -2.01 4.93 -9.99
N ASP A 34 -2.32 6.11 -10.51
CA ASP A 34 -1.61 6.66 -11.67
C ASP A 34 -0.25 7.29 -11.32
N SER A 35 -0.02 7.59 -10.04
CA SER A 35 1.17 8.33 -9.58
C SER A 35 1.81 7.68 -8.35
N HIS A 36 3.15 7.62 -8.34
CA HIS A 36 3.93 7.07 -7.22
C HIS A 36 3.70 7.84 -5.92
N ASP A 37 3.65 9.18 -6.00
CA ASP A 37 3.37 10.05 -4.85
C ASP A 37 1.99 9.77 -4.21
N GLU A 38 0.99 9.38 -5.01
CA GLU A 38 -0.35 9.01 -4.51
C GLU A 38 -0.33 7.64 -3.83
N ALA A 39 0.37 6.65 -4.41
CA ALA A 39 0.54 5.33 -3.80
C ALA A 39 1.27 5.43 -2.44
N LEU A 40 2.28 6.29 -2.34
CA LEU A 40 3.06 6.50 -1.12
C LEU A 40 2.23 7.24 -0.05
N ALA A 41 1.41 8.20 -0.46
CA ALA A 41 0.45 8.89 0.42
C ALA A 41 -0.64 7.93 0.96
N GLY A 42 -1.15 7.02 0.13
CA GLY A 42 -2.09 5.98 0.55
C GLY A 42 -1.44 5.00 1.54
N GLY A 43 -0.23 4.52 1.22
CA GLY A 43 0.54 3.63 2.08
C GLY A 43 0.85 4.24 3.44
N THR A 44 1.27 5.51 3.50
CA THR A 44 1.59 6.15 4.80
C THR A 44 0.37 6.37 5.69
N VAL A 45 -0.83 6.57 5.13
CA VAL A 45 -2.07 6.66 5.92
C VAL A 45 -2.37 5.34 6.61
N TRP A 46 -2.09 4.22 5.95
CA TRP A 46 -2.38 2.88 6.48
C TRP A 46 -1.48 2.46 7.65
N ILE A 47 -0.25 2.98 7.70
CA ILE A 47 0.68 2.72 8.83
C ILE A 47 0.47 3.72 9.97
N CYS A 48 0.07 4.96 9.67
CA CYS A 48 -0.05 6.00 10.70
C CYS A 48 -1.32 5.90 11.55
N GLU A 49 -2.36 5.15 11.15
CA GLU A 49 -3.55 4.95 11.99
C GLU A 49 -3.27 4.14 13.27
N ASP A 50 -2.09 3.51 13.40
CA ASP A 50 -1.66 2.81 14.63
C ASP A 50 -0.72 3.64 15.52
N ALA A 51 -0.49 4.93 15.21
CA ALA A 51 0.48 5.78 15.92
C ALA A 51 -0.12 6.85 16.85
N ASP A 52 -1.46 6.93 16.99
CA ASP A 52 -2.10 7.81 17.99
C ASP A 52 -2.56 6.97 19.20
N GLY A 53 -1.64 6.77 20.14
CA GLY A 53 -1.85 6.12 21.44
C GLY A 53 -1.31 6.98 22.57
#